data_AF-A0AA96HRA4-F1
#
_entry.id   AF-A0AA96HRA4-F1
#
_cell.length_a   1.000
_cell.length_b   1.000
_cell.length_c   1.000
_cell.angle_alpha   90.00
_cell.angle_beta   90.00
_cell.angle_gamma   90.00
#
_symmetry.space_group_name_H-M   'P 1'
#
loop_
_entity.id
_entity.type
_entity.pdbx_description
1 polymer ?
#
loop_
_entity_poly.entity_id
_entity_poly.type
_entity_poly.pdbx_seq_one_letter_code
_entity_poly.pdbx_strand_id
1 'polypeptide(L)'
;MFSQLLGYSFLTWIAWLVLSVVLPYCSNFKGFVVGYLLIILSIPVLDVIWIQSEMGRPGWEGNPDMDVIFYLGVLFRTALVCAVLTPITVAVMLIKKRAVK
;
A
#
# COMPACT_ATOMS: atom_id res chain seq x y z
N MET A 1 -3.23 -14.72 -4.67
CA MET A 1 -2.20 -13.71 -4.28
C MET A 1 -2.33 -12.42 -5.08
N PHE A 2 -2.27 -12.45 -6.41
CA PHE A 2 -2.56 -11.28 -7.28
C PHE A 2 -4.00 -10.78 -7.20
N SER A 3 -4.97 -11.69 -7.01
CA SER A 3 -6.39 -11.34 -6.84
C SER A 3 -6.63 -10.35 -5.71
N GLN A 4 -5.83 -10.40 -4.63
CA GLN A 4 -5.96 -9.44 -3.54
C GLN A 4 -5.34 -8.07 -3.83
N LEU A 5 -4.37 -7.99 -4.75
CA LEU A 5 -3.88 -6.69 -5.20
C LEU A 5 -4.99 -5.88 -5.88
N LEU A 6 -5.90 -6.58 -6.58
CA LEU A 6 -7.12 -6.02 -7.17
C LEU A 6 -8.29 -5.95 -6.16
N GLY A 7 -8.15 -6.56 -4.99
CA GLY A 7 -9.16 -6.57 -3.93
C GLY A 7 -9.15 -5.30 -3.07
N TYR A 8 -8.08 -4.51 -3.13
CA TYR A 8 -8.09 -3.16 -2.55
C TYR A 8 -9.10 -2.27 -3.29
N SER A 9 -9.89 -1.53 -2.52
CA SER A 9 -10.87 -0.61 -3.09
C SER A 9 -10.18 0.46 -3.95
N PHE A 10 -10.89 0.97 -4.97
CA PHE A 10 -10.41 2.10 -5.76
C PHE A 10 -10.03 3.31 -4.87
N LEU A 11 -10.79 3.55 -3.80
CA LEU A 11 -10.50 4.63 -2.84
C LEU A 11 -9.18 4.41 -2.09
N THR A 12 -8.83 3.17 -1.77
CA THR A 12 -7.54 2.82 -1.15
C THR A 12 -6.38 3.18 -2.08
N TRP A 13 -6.49 2.85 -3.37
CA TRP A 13 -5.49 3.21 -4.37
C TRP A 13 -5.35 4.73 -4.52
N ILE A 14 -6.47 5.45 -4.55
CA ILE A 14 -6.45 6.93 -4.58
C ILE A 14 -5.78 7.50 -3.32
N ALA A 15 -6.09 6.97 -2.14
CA ALA A 15 -5.46 7.41 -0.90
C ALA A 15 -3.93 7.21 -0.92
N TRP A 16 -3.46 6.04 -1.36
CA TRP A 16 -2.03 5.79 -1.49
C TRP A 16 -1.36 6.68 -2.54
N LEU A 17 -2.01 6.93 -3.68
CA LEU A 17 -1.52 7.85 -4.69
C LEU A 17 -1.41 9.28 -4.15
N VAL A 18 -2.41 9.73 -3.39
CA VAL A 18 -2.38 11.05 -2.74
C VAL A 18 -1.22 11.13 -1.74
N LEU A 19 -1.02 10.12 -0.90
CA LEU A 19 0.12 10.06 0.03
C LEU A 19 1.46 10.09 -0.69
N SER A 20 1.59 9.34 -1.80
CA SER A 20 2.82 9.24 -2.58
C SER A 20 3.12 10.49 -3.42
N VAL A 21 2.16 11.39 -3.59
CA VAL A 21 2.33 12.66 -4.32
C VAL A 21 2.44 13.85 -3.37
N VAL A 22 1.47 14.03 -2.49
CA VAL A 22 1.33 15.25 -1.68
C VAL A 22 2.46 15.38 -0.66
N LEU A 23 2.77 14.31 0.09
CA LEU A 23 3.79 14.40 1.12
C LEU A 23 5.18 14.68 0.52
N PRO A 24 5.65 13.94 -0.50
CA PRO A 24 6.91 14.26 -1.18
C PRO A 24 6.89 15.65 -1.84
N TYR A 25 5.75 16.09 -2.38
CA TYR A 25 5.63 17.44 -2.92
C TYR A 25 5.78 18.52 -1.84
N CYS A 26 5.26 18.34 -0.62
CA CYS A 26 5.37 19.34 0.45
C CYS A 26 6.77 19.36 1.09
N SER A 27 7.36 18.20 1.38
CA SER A 27 8.58 18.09 2.20
C SER A 27 9.72 17.28 1.58
N ASN A 28 9.65 16.98 0.28
CA ASN A 28 10.69 16.29 -0.50
C ASN A 28 11.00 14.89 0.10
N PHE A 29 12.26 14.59 0.41
CA PHE A 29 12.67 13.28 0.91
C PHE A 29 12.00 12.88 2.24
N LYS A 30 11.77 13.84 3.15
CA LYS A 30 11.06 13.56 4.42
C LYS A 30 9.62 13.10 4.14
N GLY A 31 8.96 13.73 3.17
CA GLY A 31 7.61 13.39 2.75
C GLY A 31 7.52 12.04 2.08
N PHE A 32 8.53 11.66 1.30
CA PHE A 32 8.68 10.30 0.77
C PHE A 32 8.75 9.27 1.90
N VAL A 33 9.63 9.45 2.87
CA VAL A 33 9.79 8.50 3.99
C VAL A 33 8.48 8.36 4.77
N VAL A 34 7.85 9.47 5.16
CA VAL A 34 6.60 9.44 5.93
C VAL A 34 5.46 8.84 5.12
N GLY A 35 5.30 9.22 3.85
CA GLY A 35 4.24 8.70 2.99
C GLY A 35 4.35 7.19 2.76
N TYR A 36 5.56 6.69 2.49
CA TYR A 36 5.79 5.26 2.31
C TYR A 36 5.61 4.47 3.60
N LEU A 37 6.01 5.04 4.75
CA LEU A 37 5.77 4.40 6.04
C LEU A 37 4.25 4.25 6.29
N LEU A 38 3.45 5.27 6.00
CA LEU A 38 1.99 5.19 6.11
C LEU A 38 1.39 4.13 5.18
N ILE A 39 1.85 4.07 3.92
CA ILE A 39 1.39 3.07 2.94
C ILE A 39 1.75 1.67 3.42
N ILE A 40 3.02 1.43 3.77
CA ILE A 40 3.54 0.13 4.25
C ILE A 40 2.79 -0.35 5.48
N LEU A 41 2.47 0.53 6.43
CA LEU A 41 1.72 0.16 7.63
C LEU A 41 0.23 -0.06 7.35
N SER A 42 -0.36 0.63 6.38
CA SER A 42 -1.77 0.48 6.04
C SER A 42 -2.09 -0.86 5.37
N ILE A 43 -1.17 -1.42 4.59
CA ILE A 43 -1.35 -2.68 3.85
C ILE A 43 -1.62 -3.89 4.79
N PRO A 44 -0.78 -4.20 5.80
CA PRO A 44 -1.06 -5.31 6.71
C PRO A 44 -2.35 -5.09 7.49
N VAL A 45 -2.70 -3.85 7.83
CA VAL A 45 -3.98 -3.55 8.51
C VAL A 45 -5.17 -3.93 7.63
N LEU A 46 -5.15 -3.51 6.35
CA LEU A 46 -6.21 -3.85 5.40
C LEU A 46 -6.30 -5.35 5.12
N ASP A 47 -5.15 -6.02 4.97
CA ASP A 47 -5.09 -7.46 4.76
C ASP A 47 -5.61 -8.24 5.97
N VAL A 48 -5.31 -7.78 7.19
CA VAL A 48 -5.84 -8.35 8.44
C VAL A 48 -7.35 -8.17 8.53
N ILE A 49 -7.87 -6.97 8.23
CA ILE A 49 -9.32 -6.71 8.22
C ILE A 49 -10.01 -7.64 7.21
N TRP A 50 -9.43 -7.79 6.02
CA TRP A 50 -9.97 -8.67 5.00
C TRP A 50 -9.99 -10.13 5.46
N ILE A 51 -8.87 -10.69 5.94
CA ILE A 51 -8.82 -12.10 6.30
C ILE A 51 -9.74 -12.40 7.49
N GLN A 52 -9.82 -11.49 8.48
CA GLN A 52 -10.78 -11.61 9.57
C GLN A 52 -12.22 -11.62 9.07
N SER A 53 -12.54 -10.82 8.05
CA SER A 53 -13.87 -10.83 7.42
C SER A 53 -14.18 -12.13 6.70
N GLU A 54 -13.17 -12.82 6.17
CA GLU A 54 -13.33 -14.12 5.50
C GLU A 54 -13.48 -15.27 6.50
N MET A 55 -12.64 -15.28 7.54
CA MET A 55 -12.71 -16.24 8.65
C MET A 55 -14.01 -16.12 9.45
N GLY A 56 -14.64 -14.95 9.46
CA GLY A 56 -15.93 -14.71 10.13
C GLY A 56 -17.16 -15.16 9.32
N ARG A 57 -17.00 -15.67 8.09
CA ARG A 57 -18.15 -16.06 7.25
C ARG A 57 -18.77 -17.39 7.70
N PRO A 58 -20.10 -17.53 7.63
CA PRO A 58 -20.76 -18.82 7.83
C PRO A 58 -20.24 -19.84 6.82
N GLY A 59 -19.84 -21.02 7.29
CA GLY A 59 -19.29 -22.08 6.43
C GLY A 59 -17.80 -21.94 6.10
N TRP A 60 -17.04 -21.13 6.83
CA TRP A 60 -15.59 -21.09 6.70
C TRP A 60 -14.97 -22.46 7.05
N GLU A 61 -14.19 -23.02 6.11
CA GLU A 61 -13.63 -24.38 6.20
C GLU A 61 -12.18 -24.43 6.70
N GLY A 62 -11.68 -23.34 7.31
CA GLY A 62 -10.30 -23.26 7.79
C GLY A 62 -9.33 -22.53 6.85
N ASN A 63 -9.77 -22.18 5.63
CA ASN A 63 -8.97 -21.44 4.66
C ASN A 63 -9.77 -20.28 4.06
N PRO A 64 -9.19 -19.08 3.87
CA PRO A 64 -7.82 -18.68 4.25
C PRO A 64 -7.65 -18.47 5.77
N ASP A 65 -6.42 -18.64 6.28
CA ASP A 65 -6.01 -18.40 7.67
C ASP A 65 -4.73 -17.53 7.78
N MET A 66 -4.37 -17.13 9.00
CA MET A 66 -3.21 -16.25 9.28
C MET A 66 -1.90 -17.03 9.39
N ASP A 67 -1.59 -17.82 8.38
CA ASP A 67 -0.40 -18.66 8.32
C ASP A 67 0.81 -17.93 7.68
N VAL A 68 1.92 -18.66 7.51
CA VAL A 68 3.14 -18.11 6.89
C VAL A 68 2.87 -17.64 5.45
N ILE A 69 1.98 -18.31 4.72
CA ILE A 69 1.63 -17.96 3.33
C ILE A 69 0.91 -16.60 3.29
N PHE A 70 0.01 -16.33 4.25
CA PHE A 70 -0.63 -15.03 4.39
C PHE A 70 0.40 -13.91 4.57
N TYR A 71 1.34 -14.05 5.52
CA TYR A 71 2.36 -13.02 5.78
C TYR A 71 3.30 -12.81 4.59
N LEU A 72 3.71 -13.88 3.90
CA LEU A 72 4.48 -13.75 2.65
C LEU A 72 3.68 -13.01 1.57
N GLY A 73 2.38 -13.27 1.48
CA GLY A 73 1.47 -12.56 0.61
C GLY A 73 1.39 -11.06 0.92
N VAL A 74 1.29 -10.69 2.20
CA VAL A 74 1.28 -9.29 2.66
C VAL A 74 2.58 -8.58 2.28
N LEU A 75 3.74 -9.20 2.53
CA LEU A 75 5.05 -8.64 2.17
C LEU A 75 5.18 -8.43 0.66
N PHE A 76 4.77 -9.41 -0.14
CA PHE A 76 4.81 -9.30 -1.60
C PHE A 76 3.88 -8.20 -2.12
N ARG A 77 2.64 -8.12 -1.60
CA ARG A 77 1.71 -7.03 -1.96
C ARG A 77 2.27 -5.67 -1.57
N THR A 78 2.92 -5.56 -0.42
CA THR A 78 3.60 -4.34 0.04
C THR A 78 4.69 -3.93 -0.94
N ALA A 79 5.55 -4.87 -1.35
CA ALA A 79 6.61 -4.61 -2.33
C ALA A 79 6.03 -4.15 -3.67
N LEU A 80 4.96 -4.78 -4.16
CA LEU A 80 4.31 -4.41 -5.42
C LEU A 80 3.68 -3.01 -5.37
N VAL A 81 2.91 -2.69 -4.32
CA VAL A 81 2.30 -1.36 -4.16
C VAL A 81 3.39 -0.28 -4.13
N CYS A 82 4.45 -0.49 -3.34
CA CYS A 82 5.58 0.42 -3.30
C CYS A 82 6.27 0.56 -4.66
N ALA A 83 6.49 -0.55 -5.38
CA ALA A 83 7.12 -0.54 -6.69
C ALA A 83 6.30 0.27 -7.72
N VAL A 84 4.98 0.15 -7.70
CA VAL A 84 4.06 0.89 -8.58
C VAL A 84 4.07 2.40 -8.27
N LEU A 85 4.09 2.78 -6.99
CA LEU A 85 4.02 4.19 -6.58
C LEU A 85 5.38 4.92 -6.65
N THR A 86 6.50 4.19 -6.67
CA THR A 86 7.84 4.78 -6.63
C THR A 86 8.16 5.65 -7.85
N PRO A 87 7.91 5.21 -9.10
CA PRO A 87 8.11 6.04 -10.27
C PRO A 87 7.36 7.37 -10.20
N ILE A 88 6.11 7.35 -9.70
CA ILE A 88 5.27 8.54 -9.55
C ILE A 88 5.89 9.49 -8.52
N THR A 89 6.26 8.95 -7.36
CA THR A 89 6.86 9.73 -6.28
C THR A 89 8.18 10.39 -6.71
N VAL A 90 9.04 9.65 -7.41
CA VAL A 90 10.30 10.16 -7.94
C VAL A 90 10.05 11.28 -8.96
N ALA A 91 9.09 11.10 -9.88
CA ALA A 91 8.73 12.13 -10.84
C ALA A 91 8.29 13.44 -10.15
N VAL A 92 7.45 13.35 -9.12
CA VAL A 92 7.00 14.50 -8.32
C VAL A 92 8.17 15.22 -7.65
N MET A 93 9.09 14.48 -7.02
CA MET A 93 10.27 15.06 -6.38
C MET A 93 11.19 15.75 -7.39
N LEU A 94 11.37 15.18 -8.59
CA LEU A 94 12.15 15.78 -9.67
C LEU A 94 11.52 17.07 -10.20
N ILE A 95 10.19 17.10 -10.39
CA ILE A 95 9.44 18.28 -10.82
C ILE A 95 9.59 19.40 -9.77
N LYS A 96 9.37 19.09 -8.49
CA LYS A 96 9.56 20.07 -7.41
C LYS A 96 10.97 20.64 -7.39
N LYS A 97 11.99 19.80 -7.52
CA LYS A 97 13.39 20.24 -7.51
C LYS A 97 13.71 21.20 -8.66
N ARG A 98 13.03 21.08 -9.81
CA ARG A 98 13.15 22.01 -10.94
C ARG A 98 12.41 23.32 -10.70
N ALA A 99 11.26 23.30 -10.04
CA ALA A 99 10.46 24.50 -9.77
C ALA A 99 11.07 25.44 -8.71
N VAL A 100 11.94 24.93 -7.84
CA VAL A 100 12.60 25.70 -6.76
C VAL A 100 13.99 26.22 -7.19
N LYS A 101 14.48 25.85 -8.38
CA LYS A 101 15.70 26.39 -8.97
C LYS A 101 15.40 27.61 -9.82
#